data_AF-A0A7C4A4J8-F1
#
_entry.id   AF-A0A7C4A4J8-F1
#
_cell.length_a   1.000
_cell.length_b   1.000
_cell.length_c   1.000
_cell.angle_alpha   90.00
_cell.angle_beta   90.00
_cell.angle_gamma   90.00
#
_symmetry.space_group_name_H-M   'P 1'
#
loop_
_entity.id
_entity.type
_entity.pdbx_description
1 polymer ?
#
loop_
_entity_poly.entity_id
_entity_poly.type
_entity_poly.pdbx_seq_one_letter_code
_entity_poly.pdbx_strand_id
1 'polypeptide(L)'
;MSDYYDRLETRSPDERRADQSKALLAQIERVMAGPDNCLVADGDVRGIEDLARLPVLRKSDLVKWQAEKPPFGGMVVSNVAHIFQSPGPIYEPGGVSHDWWRMGRGLFAAGIRADDIVQNCF
;
A
#
# COMPACT_ATOMS: atom_id res chain seq x y z
N MET A 1 -3.69 12.11 -27.34
CA MET A 1 -3.56 11.19 -26.20
C MET A 1 -2.66 11.88 -25.19
N SER A 2 -2.97 11.79 -23.89
CA SER A 2 -2.10 12.34 -22.84
C SER A 2 -0.78 11.56 -22.83
N ASP A 3 0.34 12.24 -22.62
CA ASP A 3 1.65 11.60 -22.44
C ASP A 3 1.80 10.92 -21.06
N TYR A 4 0.85 11.17 -20.16
CA TYR A 4 0.82 10.68 -18.78
C TYR A 4 -0.48 9.91 -18.50
N TYR A 5 -0.41 8.91 -17.62
CA TYR A 5 -1.56 8.10 -17.23
C TYR A 5 -2.58 8.92 -16.42
N ASP A 6 -2.09 9.71 -15.46
CA ASP A 6 -2.91 10.63 -14.69
C ASP A 6 -2.14 11.86 -14.17
N ARG A 7 -2.86 12.75 -13.48
CA ARG A 7 -2.32 14.01 -12.94
C ARG A 7 -1.23 13.81 -11.88
N LEU A 8 -1.11 12.64 -11.24
CA LEU A 8 -0.12 12.45 -10.18
C LEU A 8 1.32 12.35 -10.73
N GLU A 9 1.47 12.12 -12.03
CA GLU A 9 2.77 12.11 -12.70
C GLU A 9 3.34 13.52 -12.92
N THR A 10 2.46 14.50 -13.17
CA THR A 10 2.86 15.87 -13.54
C THR A 10 2.68 16.89 -12.43
N ARG A 11 2.10 16.50 -11.29
CA ARG A 11 1.96 17.38 -10.12
C ARG A 11 3.31 17.90 -9.62
N SER A 12 3.29 19.10 -9.04
CA SER A 12 4.49 19.73 -8.52
C SER A 12 5.10 18.94 -7.36
N PRO A 13 6.40 19.11 -7.06
CA PRO A 13 7.01 18.52 -5.88
C PRO A 13 6.30 18.90 -4.57
N ASP A 14 5.78 20.13 -4.46
CA ASP A 14 5.08 20.61 -3.28
C ASP A 14 3.69 19.97 -3.13
N GLU A 15 2.93 19.87 -4.22
CA GLU A 15 1.65 19.16 -4.24
C GLU A 15 1.85 17.69 -3.86
N ARG A 16 2.88 17.04 -4.41
CA ARG A 16 3.22 15.65 -4.10
C ARG A 16 3.54 15.46 -2.63
N ARG A 17 4.38 16.32 -2.04
CA ARG A 17 4.76 16.27 -0.62
C ARG A 17 3.56 16.48 0.30
N ALA A 18 2.70 17.44 -0.03
CA ALA A 18 1.47 17.71 0.73
C ALA A 18 0.52 16.51 0.69
N ASP A 19 0.25 15.95 -0.48
CA ASP A 19 -0.61 14.78 -0.66
C ASP A 19 -0.07 13.54 0.07
N GLN A 20 1.24 13.29 -0.01
CA GLN A 20 1.90 12.17 0.66
C GLN A 20 1.85 12.31 2.19
N SER A 21 2.10 13.51 2.71
CA SER A 21 1.99 13.80 4.15
C SER A 21 0.57 13.57 4.65
N LYS A 22 -0.44 14.08 3.93
CA LYS A 22 -1.85 13.85 4.25
C LYS A 22 -2.20 12.36 4.28
N ALA A 23 -1.76 11.61 3.27
CA ALA A 23 -2.03 10.17 3.18
C ALA A 23 -1.31 9.37 4.28
N LEU A 24 -0.07 9.75 4.63
CA LEU A 24 0.69 9.13 5.71
C LEU A 24 -0.03 9.30 7.05
N LEU A 25 -0.42 10.52 7.40
CA LEU A 25 -1.11 10.80 8.66
C LEU A 25 -2.43 10.05 8.79
N ALA A 26 -3.24 10.01 7.72
CA ALA A 26 -4.47 9.23 7.70
C ALA A 26 -4.22 7.72 7.88
N GLN A 27 -3.13 7.20 7.32
CA GLN A 27 -2.78 5.78 7.48
C GLN A 27 -2.28 5.47 8.90
N ILE A 28 -1.51 6.38 9.52
CA ILE A 28 -1.10 6.27 10.92
C ILE A 28 -2.34 6.25 11.82
N GLU A 29 -3.26 7.20 11.66
CA GLU A 29 -4.50 7.27 12.42
C GLU A 29 -5.29 5.96 12.33
N ARG A 30 -5.48 5.44 11.11
CA ARG A 30 -6.16 4.14 10.88
C ARG A 30 -5.51 2.99 11.63
N VAL A 31 -4.17 2.92 11.63
CA VAL A 31 -3.46 1.83 12.30
C VAL A 31 -3.50 2.01 13.81
N MET A 32 -3.30 3.22 14.32
CA MET A 32 -3.37 3.54 15.76
C MET A 32 -4.76 3.25 16.37
N ALA A 33 -5.83 3.42 15.59
CA ALA A 33 -7.19 3.05 15.99
C ALA A 33 -7.43 1.53 16.05
N GLY A 34 -6.51 0.72 15.53
CA GLY A 34 -6.58 -0.74 15.56
C GLY A 34 -6.31 -1.30 16.96
N PRO A 35 -7.00 -2.37 17.37
CA PRO A 35 -6.91 -2.92 18.73
C PRO A 35 -5.54 -3.52 19.08
N ASP A 36 -4.77 -3.92 18.06
CA ASP A 36 -3.45 -4.56 18.19
C ASP A 36 -2.36 -3.75 17.48
N ASN A 37 -2.46 -2.41 17.50
CA ASN A 37 -1.52 -1.57 16.75
C ASN A 37 -0.07 -1.75 17.24
N CYS A 38 0.84 -1.94 16.29
CA CYS A 38 2.27 -2.14 16.52
C CYS A 38 3.09 -0.88 16.23
N LEU A 39 2.44 0.26 15.93
CA LEU A 39 3.11 1.49 15.54
C LEU A 39 3.63 2.21 16.78
N VAL A 40 4.92 2.01 17.06
CA VAL A 40 5.66 2.79 18.05
C VAL A 40 6.65 3.67 17.30
N ALA A 41 6.23 4.89 16.98
CA ALA A 41 7.10 5.87 16.32
C ALA A 41 8.16 6.42 17.29
N ASP A 42 9.36 6.70 16.78
CA ASP A 42 10.37 7.45 17.52
C ASP A 42 10.06 8.97 17.45
N GLY A 43 9.13 9.40 18.29
CA GLY A 43 8.65 10.78 18.35
C GLY A 43 7.44 11.05 17.45
N ASP A 44 7.17 12.35 17.24
CA ASP A 44 6.01 12.82 16.48
C ASP A 44 6.23 12.72 14.97
N VAL A 45 5.22 12.29 14.22
CA VAL A 45 5.26 12.16 12.76
C VAL A 45 4.28 13.16 12.17
N ARG A 46 4.80 14.21 11.52
CA ARG A 46 3.99 15.34 11.02
C ARG A 46 3.81 15.35 9.52
N GLY A 47 4.58 14.54 8.80
CA GLY A 47 4.51 14.46 7.35
C GLY A 47 5.51 13.47 6.78
N ILE A 48 5.63 13.47 5.46
CA ILE A 48 6.41 12.47 4.72
C ILE A 48 7.91 12.46 5.11
N GLU A 49 8.46 13.60 5.52
CA GLU A 49 9.86 13.71 5.96
C GLU A 49 10.14 12.96 7.27
N ASP A 50 9.11 12.72 8.09
CA ASP A 50 9.22 11.97 9.35
C ASP A 50 8.99 10.46 9.16
N LEU A 51 8.77 9.99 7.92
CA LEU A 51 8.48 8.58 7.63
C LEU A 51 9.54 7.63 8.21
N ALA A 52 10.80 8.05 8.23
CA ALA A 52 11.91 7.26 8.77
C ALA A 52 11.85 7.05 10.29
N ARG A 53 11.01 7.78 11.02
CA ARG A 53 10.76 7.57 12.46
C ARG A 53 9.83 6.40 12.74
N LEU A 54 9.13 5.90 11.72
CA LEU A 54 8.27 4.74 11.87
C LEU A 54 9.09 3.44 11.86
N PRO A 55 8.72 2.45 12.69
CA PRO A 55 9.41 1.18 12.72
C PRO A 55 9.21 0.41 11.41
N VAL A 56 10.24 -0.32 11.00
CA VAL A 56 10.17 -1.20 9.82
C VAL A 56 9.45 -2.49 10.20
N LEU A 57 8.28 -2.74 9.60
CA LEU A 57 7.55 -3.99 9.71
C LEU A 57 8.31 -5.13 8.99
N ARG A 58 8.68 -6.20 9.71
CA ARG A 58 9.39 -7.34 9.12
C ARG A 58 8.43 -8.44 8.70
N LYS A 59 8.81 -9.17 7.64
CA LYS A 59 8.05 -10.32 7.14
C LYS A 59 7.91 -11.44 8.19
N SER A 60 8.93 -11.63 9.05
CA SER A 60 8.89 -12.59 10.17
C SER A 60 7.82 -12.25 11.21
N ASP A 61 7.60 -10.95 11.46
CA ASP A 61 6.58 -10.50 12.41
C ASP A 61 5.19 -10.83 11.87
N LEU A 62 4.95 -10.63 10.57
CA LEU A 62 3.70 -11.02 9.91
C LEU A 62 3.40 -12.52 10.03
N VAL A 63 4.41 -13.38 9.83
CA VAL A 63 4.25 -14.85 10.02
C VAL A 63 3.83 -15.16 11.46
N LYS A 64 4.55 -14.59 12.44
CA LYS A 64 4.26 -14.79 13.86
C LYS A 64 2.85 -14.31 14.20
N TRP A 65 2.49 -13.09 13.81
CA TRP A 65 1.19 -12.52 14.13
C TRP A 65 0.05 -13.30 13.50
N GLN A 66 0.18 -13.74 12.24
CA GLN A 66 -0.86 -14.55 11.60
C GLN A 66 -1.01 -15.94 12.22
N ALA A 67 0.08 -16.54 12.71
CA ALA A 67 0.02 -17.79 13.47
C ALA A 67 -0.68 -17.60 14.83
N GLU A 68 -0.41 -16.49 15.53
CA GLU A 68 -1.03 -16.17 16.81
C GLU A 68 -2.50 -15.72 16.68
N LYS A 69 -2.81 -14.97 15.61
CA LYS A 69 -4.12 -14.35 15.35
C LYS A 69 -4.52 -14.45 13.87
N PRO A 70 -4.97 -15.62 13.40
CA PRO A 70 -5.44 -15.78 12.02
C PRO A 70 -6.64 -14.87 11.69
N PRO A 71 -6.87 -14.51 10.41
CA PRO A 71 -6.04 -14.81 9.24
C PRO A 71 -4.97 -13.74 8.95
N PHE A 72 -5.10 -12.52 9.48
CA PHE A 72 -4.25 -11.38 9.11
C PHE A 72 -3.39 -10.83 10.25
N GLY A 73 -3.29 -11.53 11.38
CA GLY A 73 -2.38 -11.18 12.46
C GLY A 73 -2.74 -9.86 13.16
N GLY A 74 -4.03 -9.58 13.28
CA GLY A 74 -4.52 -8.33 13.88
C GLY A 74 -4.39 -7.08 13.00
N MET A 75 -3.90 -7.20 11.75
CA MET A 75 -3.86 -6.08 10.82
C MET A 75 -5.26 -5.56 10.48
N VAL A 76 -5.44 -4.25 10.42
CA VAL A 76 -6.71 -3.60 10.04
C VAL A 76 -6.96 -3.77 8.54
N VAL A 77 -7.76 -4.77 8.18
CA VAL A 77 -8.09 -5.14 6.80
C VAL A 77 -9.56 -4.86 6.51
N SER A 78 -9.86 -4.39 5.30
CA SER A 78 -11.23 -4.15 4.81
C SER A 78 -11.32 -4.36 3.30
N ASN A 79 -12.54 -4.52 2.78
CA ASN A 79 -12.83 -4.64 1.33
C ASN A 79 -12.06 -5.76 0.62
N VAL A 80 -11.94 -6.93 1.28
CA VAL A 80 -11.24 -8.10 0.75
C VAL A 80 -12.10 -8.80 -0.30
N ALA A 81 -11.59 -8.88 -1.53
CA ALA A 81 -12.17 -9.68 -2.60
C ALA A 81 -11.42 -11.01 -2.80
N HIS A 82 -10.10 -11.00 -2.59
CA HIS A 82 -9.23 -12.17 -2.71
C HIS A 82 -8.29 -12.28 -1.51
N ILE A 83 -7.89 -13.51 -1.17
CA ILE A 83 -6.79 -13.77 -0.23
C ILE A 83 -5.68 -14.43 -1.03
N PHE A 84 -4.53 -13.78 -1.10
CA PHE A 84 -3.33 -14.31 -1.70
C PHE A 84 -2.47 -14.98 -0.65
N GLN A 85 -1.73 -16.00 -1.05
CA GLN A 85 -0.75 -16.64 -0.19
C GLN A 85 0.59 -16.65 -0.93
N SER A 86 1.59 -15.98 -0.35
CA SER A 86 2.99 -16.14 -0.77
C SER A 86 3.42 -17.61 -0.66
N PRO A 87 4.51 -18.08 -1.31
CA PRO A 87 5.16 -19.32 -0.88
C PRO A 87 5.57 -19.20 0.60
N GLY A 88 4.78 -19.79 1.51
CA GLY A 88 4.89 -19.62 2.96
C GLY A 88 3.53 -19.33 3.65
N PRO A 89 3.50 -19.11 4.98
CA PRO A 89 2.26 -19.05 5.76
C PRO A 89 1.65 -17.64 5.85
N ILE A 90 1.94 -16.73 4.91
CA ILE A 90 1.42 -15.35 4.95
C ILE A 90 0.24 -15.21 4.00
N TYR A 91 -0.90 -14.82 4.54
CA TYR A 91 -2.10 -14.42 3.81
C TYR A 91 -2.15 -12.90 3.62
N GLU A 92 -2.41 -12.46 2.41
CA GLU A 92 -2.45 -11.05 2.01
C GLU A 92 -3.81 -10.71 1.39
N PRO A 93 -4.51 -9.67 1.87
CA PRO A 93 -5.80 -9.27 1.33
C PRO A 93 -5.64 -8.52 0.00
N GLY A 94 -6.45 -8.90 -0.98
CA GLY A 94 -6.55 -8.24 -2.28
C GLY A 94 -7.92 -7.65 -2.54
N GLY A 95 -7.95 -6.46 -3.14
CA GLY A 95 -9.15 -5.78 -3.61
C GLY A 95 -9.28 -5.84 -5.14
N VAL A 96 -10.40 -5.33 -5.64
CA VAL A 96 -10.74 -5.27 -7.08
C VAL A 96 -11.11 -3.86 -7.56
N SER A 97 -10.80 -2.83 -6.77
CA SER A 97 -11.02 -1.46 -7.23
C SER A 97 -10.14 -1.15 -8.44
N HIS A 98 -10.53 -0.13 -9.20
CA HIS A 98 -9.72 0.36 -10.31
C HIS A 98 -8.27 0.60 -9.89
N ASP A 99 -7.34 0.02 -10.66
CA ASP A 99 -5.89 0.08 -10.43
C ASP A 99 -5.46 -0.23 -8.97
N TRP A 100 -6.10 -1.22 -8.33
CA TRP A 100 -5.80 -1.62 -6.95
C TRP A 100 -4.30 -1.88 -6.69
N TRP A 101 -3.64 -2.54 -7.65
CA TRP A 101 -2.21 -2.86 -7.58
C TRP A 101 -1.28 -1.69 -7.98
N ARG A 102 -1.84 -0.54 -8.36
CA ARG A 102 -1.11 0.67 -8.79
C ARG A 102 -0.12 0.40 -9.94
N MET A 103 -0.48 -0.53 -10.81
CA MET A 103 0.35 -0.91 -11.96
C MET A 103 0.05 -0.08 -13.22
N GLY A 104 -1.09 0.63 -13.25
CA GLY A 104 -1.55 1.39 -14.40
C GLY A 104 -0.49 2.35 -14.95
N ARG A 105 0.13 3.17 -14.09
CA ARG A 105 1.21 4.09 -14.51
C ARG A 105 2.42 3.37 -15.09
N GLY A 106 2.83 2.25 -14.50
CA GLY A 106 3.98 1.47 -14.96
C GLY A 106 3.74 0.87 -16.35
N LEU A 107 2.55 0.30 -16.57
CA LEU A 107 2.15 -0.24 -17.87
C LEU A 107 2.01 0.86 -18.92
N PHE A 108 1.42 2.00 -18.56
CA PHE A 108 1.29 3.15 -19.45
C PHE A 108 2.67 3.70 -19.87
N ALA A 109 3.61 3.83 -18.93
CA ALA A 109 4.99 4.23 -19.22
C ALA A 109 5.74 3.23 -20.11
N ALA A 110 5.40 1.93 -20.02
CA ALA A 110 5.94 0.89 -20.90
C ALA A 110 5.33 0.88 -22.31
N GLY A 111 4.39 1.79 -22.60
CA GLY A 111 3.75 1.90 -23.91
C GLY A 111 2.44 1.12 -24.05
N ILE A 112 1.99 0.39 -23.03
CA ILE A 112 0.74 -0.37 -23.07
C ILE A 112 -0.46 0.59 -23.09
N ARG A 113 -1.40 0.35 -23.99
CA ARG A 113 -2.62 1.14 -24.21
C ARG A 113 -3.87 0.26 -24.14
N ALA A 114 -5.03 0.91 -24.19
CA ALA A 114 -6.33 0.26 -23.98
C ALA A 114 -6.69 -0.75 -25.10
N ASP A 115 -6.06 -0.62 -26.26
CA ASP A 115 -6.25 -1.45 -27.46
C ASP A 115 -5.18 -2.54 -27.63
N ASP A 116 -4.18 -2.58 -26.76
CA ASP A 116 -3.14 -3.61 -26.79
C ASP A 116 -3.66 -4.96 -26.27
N ILE A 117 -3.19 -6.03 -26.91
CA ILE A 117 -3.40 -7.40 -26.42
C ILE A 117 -2.20 -7.78 -25.55
N VAL A 118 -2.46 -7.98 -24.25
CA VAL A 118 -1.44 -8.39 -23.28
C VAL A 118 -1.60 -9.87 -22.96
N GLN A 119 -0.60 -10.69 -23.29
CA GLN A 119 -0.53 -12.06 -22.80
C GLN A 119 0.01 -12.07 -21.37
N ASN A 120 -0.89 -12.31 -20.40
CA ASN A 120 -0.50 -12.44 -19.01
C ASN A 120 0.02 -13.87 -18.73
N CYS A 121 1.32 -13.99 -18.45
CA CYS A 121 2.00 -15.26 -18.16
C CYS A 121 2.48 -15.38 -16.71
N PHE A 122 1.83 -14.68 -15.77
CA PHE A 122 2.06 -14.85 -14.33
C PHE A 122 1.44 -16.15 -13.80
#